data_AF-A0A3D5I290-F1
#
_entry.id   AF-A0A3D5I290-F1
#
_cell.length_a   1.000
_cell.length_b   1.000
_cell.length_c   1.000
_cell.angle_alpha   90.00
_cell.angle_beta   90.00
_cell.angle_gamma   90.00
#
_symmetry.space_group_name_H-M   'P 1'
#
loop_
_entity.id
_entity.type
_entity.pdbx_description
1 polymer ?
#
loop_
_entity_poly.entity_id
_entity_poly.type
_entity_poly.pdbx_seq_one_letter_code
_entity_poly.pdbx_strand_id
1 'polypeptide(L)'
;MIGDLAMKTASSIGIGCLAVAAAFFSLELLTATASASPTAGSMRIATTPLLLWRRQEQLSDQQREALFQAQRRWKQTSYSSRAALMQQEKQCVDRATSKLAFKRCLKQTRQSRSALREQYYAYINPIRQELGLAPLEWVERRSPRR
;
A
#
# COMPACT_ATOMS: atom_id res chain seq x y z
N MET A 1 -41.17 51.07 15.61
CA MET A 1 -40.83 50.54 16.95
C MET A 1 -39.66 49.59 16.73
N ILE A 2 -38.39 49.98 16.72
CA ILE A 2 -37.54 50.69 17.70
C ILE A 2 -37.47 49.98 19.06
N GLY A 3 -36.23 49.65 19.44
CA GLY A 3 -35.74 49.09 20.71
C GLY A 3 -34.90 47.85 20.42
N ASP A 4 -33.57 47.85 20.23
CA ASP A 4 -32.43 48.63 20.73
C ASP A 4 -32.11 48.52 22.24
N LEU A 5 -30.81 48.28 22.49
CA LEU A 5 -30.03 48.36 23.76
C LEU A 5 -30.12 47.13 24.69
N ALA A 6 -29.06 46.61 25.34
CA ALA A 6 -27.68 47.04 25.61
C ALA A 6 -26.86 45.77 25.99
N MET A 7 -25.65 45.53 25.48
CA MET A 7 -24.34 46.05 25.94
C MET A 7 -23.98 45.72 27.41
N LYS A 8 -22.99 44.83 27.60
CA LYS A 8 -21.86 45.12 28.50
C LYS A 8 -20.63 44.21 28.30
N THR A 9 -19.51 44.90 28.29
CA THR A 9 -18.11 44.53 28.06
C THR A 9 -17.34 44.20 29.35
N ALA A 10 -16.08 43.77 29.15
CA ALA A 10 -14.90 43.77 30.03
C ALA A 10 -14.48 42.36 30.52
N SER A 11 -13.38 41.78 30.03
CA SER A 11 -11.94 42.15 30.18
C SER A 11 -11.40 41.88 31.58
N SER A 12 -10.39 41.02 31.67
CA SER A 12 -9.30 41.15 32.64
C SER A 12 -8.16 40.18 32.30
N ILE A 13 -7.06 40.78 31.83
CA ILE A 13 -5.74 40.18 31.69
C ILE A 13 -5.12 40.14 33.10
N GLY A 14 -4.73 38.96 33.55
CA GLY A 14 -3.99 38.76 34.81
C GLY A 14 -2.62 38.15 34.53
N ILE A 15 -1.64 38.99 34.18
CA ILE A 15 -0.22 38.63 34.21
C ILE A 15 0.23 38.79 35.66
N GLY A 16 0.44 37.68 36.35
CA GLY A 16 1.13 37.64 37.63
C GLY A 16 2.45 36.90 37.47
N CYS A 17 3.55 37.65 37.45
CA CYS A 17 4.91 37.13 37.34
C CYS A 17 5.61 37.28 38.71
N LEU A 18 6.50 36.32 38.99
CA LEU A 18 7.66 36.34 39.90
C LEU A 18 7.46 35.97 41.39
N ALA A 19 8.05 34.83 41.77
CA ALA A 19 9.26 34.73 42.62
C ALA A 19 9.57 33.23 42.84
N VAL A 20 10.43 32.61 42.03
CA VAL A 20 11.87 32.34 42.28
C VAL A 20 12.19 31.75 43.66
N ALA A 21 12.54 30.46 43.71
CA ALA A 21 13.64 29.96 44.53
C ALA A 21 14.16 28.63 43.96
N ALA A 22 15.47 28.49 43.98
CA ALA A 22 16.27 27.54 43.22
C ALA A 22 16.39 26.15 43.86
N ALA A 23 16.96 25.26 43.03
CA ALA A 23 17.82 24.13 43.36
C ALA A 23 17.14 22.81 43.73
N PHE A 24 17.14 21.87 42.79
CA PHE A 24 17.88 20.62 42.95
C PHE A 24 18.36 20.15 41.57
N PHE A 25 19.65 20.36 41.32
CA PHE A 25 20.40 19.67 40.28
C PHE A 25 20.53 18.22 40.72
N SER A 26 19.70 17.33 40.18
CA SER A 26 19.99 15.88 40.21
C SER A 26 20.49 15.49 38.83
N LEU A 27 21.81 15.60 38.70
CA LEU A 27 22.59 14.93 37.67
C LEU A 27 22.62 13.43 38.03
N GLU A 28 21.74 12.63 37.44
CA GLU A 28 21.96 11.19 37.30
C GLU A 28 21.95 10.90 35.80
N LEU A 29 23.16 11.02 35.27
CA LEU A 29 23.57 10.60 33.96
C LEU A 29 23.82 9.09 34.06
N LEU A 30 22.93 8.26 33.54
CA LEU A 30 23.31 6.93 33.06
C LEU A 30 22.44 6.57 31.87
N THR A 31 23.02 6.89 30.72
CA THR A 31 22.76 6.34 29.41
C THR A 31 22.63 4.82 29.50
N ALA A 32 21.40 4.33 29.65
CA ALA A 32 21.07 2.98 29.27
C ALA A 32 20.96 2.95 27.73
N THR A 33 22.11 2.85 27.06
CA THR A 33 22.15 2.34 25.69
C THR A 33 21.77 0.87 25.76
N ALA A 34 20.47 0.60 25.84
CA ALA A 34 19.94 -0.68 25.43
C ALA A 34 20.15 -0.75 23.92
N SER A 35 21.33 -1.20 23.50
CA SER A 35 21.56 -1.82 22.21
C SER A 35 20.78 -3.14 22.17
N ALA A 36 19.45 -3.03 22.23
CA ALA A 36 18.59 -4.01 21.61
C ALA A 36 18.85 -3.84 20.11
N SER A 37 19.92 -4.48 19.63
CA SER A 37 20.08 -4.78 18.23
C SER A 37 18.73 -5.29 17.76
N PRO A 38 18.04 -4.61 16.82
CA PRO A 38 17.03 -5.33 16.08
C PRO A 38 17.85 -6.46 15.48
N THR A 39 17.63 -7.70 15.94
CA THR A 39 17.87 -8.81 15.06
C THR A 39 17.02 -8.45 13.86
N ALA A 40 17.69 -7.94 12.84
CA ALA A 40 17.19 -7.88 11.50
C ALA A 40 17.06 -9.34 11.08
N GLY A 41 16.18 -10.09 11.76
CA GLY A 41 15.44 -11.15 11.14
C GLY A 41 14.87 -10.43 9.94
N SER A 42 15.48 -10.72 8.78
CA SER A 42 15.05 -10.19 7.51
C SER A 42 13.56 -10.39 7.50
N MET A 43 12.82 -9.31 7.77
CA MET A 43 11.42 -9.25 7.47
C MET A 43 11.48 -9.36 5.97
N ARG A 44 11.35 -10.59 5.47
CA ARG A 44 11.10 -10.86 4.07
C ARG A 44 9.71 -10.28 3.88
N ILE A 45 9.67 -8.95 3.70
CA ILE A 45 8.57 -8.25 3.09
C ILE A 45 8.30 -9.12 1.88
N ALA A 46 7.17 -9.84 1.93
CA ALA A 46 6.81 -10.81 0.92
C ALA A 46 6.94 -10.08 -0.40
N THR A 47 8.00 -10.39 -1.13
CA THR A 47 8.55 -9.53 -2.18
C THR A 47 7.76 -9.78 -3.43
N THR A 48 6.48 -9.43 -3.34
CA THR A 48 5.50 -9.53 -4.40
C THR A 48 5.48 -8.16 -5.07
N PRO A 49 6.63 -7.81 -5.68
CA PRO A 49 6.63 -7.62 -7.12
C PRO A 49 7.79 -8.34 -7.84
N LEU A 50 8.63 -9.14 -7.17
CA LEU A 50 9.92 -9.58 -7.72
C LEU A 50 9.86 -10.57 -8.89
N LEU A 51 8.71 -11.14 -9.22
CA LEU A 51 8.63 -12.08 -10.35
C LEU A 51 8.80 -11.38 -11.72
N LEU A 52 8.64 -10.05 -11.80
CA LEU A 52 8.96 -9.29 -13.01
C LEU A 52 10.38 -8.71 -13.02
N TRP A 53 10.97 -8.42 -11.86
CA TRP A 53 12.27 -7.74 -11.75
C TRP A 53 13.47 -8.65 -12.02
N ARG A 54 13.40 -9.95 -11.66
CA ARG A 54 14.51 -10.89 -11.95
C ARG A 54 14.78 -11.06 -13.46
N ARG A 55 13.81 -10.72 -14.31
CA ARG A 55 13.95 -10.76 -15.78
C ARG A 55 14.49 -9.43 -16.37
N GLN A 56 14.88 -8.47 -15.54
CA GLN A 56 15.31 -7.14 -15.97
C GLN A 56 16.83 -6.90 -16.00
N GLU A 57 17.63 -7.79 -15.39
CA GLU A 57 19.10 -7.62 -15.35
C GLU A 57 19.76 -7.67 -16.75
N GLN A 58 19.06 -8.25 -17.73
CA GLN A 58 19.52 -8.34 -19.13
C GLN A 58 18.93 -7.25 -20.05
N LEU A 59 18.21 -6.27 -19.51
CA LEU A 59 17.57 -5.22 -20.31
C LEU A 59 18.47 -4.01 -20.50
N SER A 60 18.46 -3.43 -21.70
CA SER A 60 19.04 -2.11 -21.92
C SER A 60 18.32 -1.05 -21.08
N ASP A 61 18.96 0.10 -20.82
CA ASP A 61 18.32 1.21 -20.10
C ASP A 61 17.04 1.67 -20.81
N GLN A 62 17.07 1.72 -22.14
CA GLN A 62 15.91 2.08 -22.96
C GLN A 62 14.74 1.10 -22.76
N GLN A 63 15.02 -0.22 -22.76
CA GLN A 63 13.99 -1.24 -22.51
C GLN A 63 13.41 -1.13 -21.10
N ARG A 64 14.25 -0.85 -20.09
CA ARG A 64 13.81 -0.64 -18.70
C ARG A 64 12.89 0.55 -18.59
N GLU A 65 13.27 1.69 -19.15
CA GLU A 65 12.48 2.91 -19.07
C GLU A 65 11.13 2.76 -19.79
N ALA A 66 11.13 2.18 -21.00
CA ALA A 66 9.90 1.92 -21.74
C ALA A 66 8.93 1.01 -20.97
N LEU A 67 9.44 -0.10 -20.39
CA LEU A 67 8.61 -0.98 -19.57
C LEU A 67 8.13 -0.31 -18.28
N PHE A 68 8.96 0.52 -17.65
CA PHE A 68 8.57 1.29 -16.47
C PHE A 68 7.39 2.22 -16.78
N GLN A 69 7.48 3.01 -17.84
CA GLN A 69 6.40 3.92 -18.25
C GLN A 69 5.12 3.16 -18.61
N ALA A 70 5.24 2.04 -19.34
CA ALA A 70 4.12 1.18 -19.65
C ALA A 70 3.44 0.64 -18.38
N GLN A 71 4.22 0.14 -17.42
CA GLN A 71 3.69 -0.37 -16.14
C GLN A 71 3.06 0.72 -15.29
N ARG A 72 3.68 1.92 -15.23
CA ARG A 72 3.13 3.07 -14.52
C ARG A 72 1.76 3.45 -15.10
N ARG A 73 1.65 3.55 -16.43
CA ARG A 73 0.39 3.85 -17.11
C ARG A 73 -0.67 2.76 -16.86
N TRP A 74 -0.31 1.49 -16.93
CA TRP A 74 -1.23 0.40 -16.57
C TRP A 74 -1.73 0.52 -15.14
N LYS A 75 -0.84 0.79 -14.17
CA LYS A 75 -1.22 0.94 -12.76
C LYS A 75 -2.19 2.10 -12.55
N GLN A 76 -1.99 3.21 -13.25
CA GLN A 76 -2.88 4.38 -13.17
C GLN A 76 -4.25 4.07 -13.77
N THR A 77 -4.28 3.55 -15.00
CA THR A 77 -5.53 3.32 -15.75
C THR A 77 -6.36 2.16 -15.22
N SER A 78 -5.72 1.12 -14.69
CA SER A 78 -6.40 -0.05 -14.10
C SER A 78 -6.78 0.13 -12.61
N TYR A 79 -6.48 1.28 -12.00
CA TYR A 79 -6.65 1.47 -10.56
C TYR A 79 -8.08 1.24 -10.09
N SER A 80 -9.07 1.84 -10.77
CA SER A 80 -10.49 1.71 -10.43
C SER A 80 -10.96 0.25 -10.52
N SER A 81 -10.60 -0.47 -11.59
CA SER A 81 -10.91 -1.90 -11.75
C SER A 81 -10.28 -2.73 -10.63
N ARG A 82 -9.02 -2.47 -10.28
CA ARG A 82 -8.34 -3.15 -9.16
C ARG A 82 -9.02 -2.89 -7.83
N ALA A 83 -9.38 -1.64 -7.54
CA ALA A 83 -10.07 -1.26 -6.32
C ALA A 83 -11.45 -1.93 -6.24
N ALA A 84 -12.21 -1.95 -7.34
CA ALA A 84 -13.50 -2.62 -7.42
C ALA A 84 -13.39 -4.13 -7.14
N LEU A 85 -12.37 -4.80 -7.68
CA LEU A 85 -12.11 -6.22 -7.40
C LEU A 85 -11.84 -6.48 -5.92
N MET A 86 -11.01 -5.66 -5.27
CA MET A 86 -10.74 -5.80 -3.83
C MET A 86 -12.00 -5.56 -3.00
N GLN A 87 -12.80 -4.56 -3.37
CA GLN A 87 -14.05 -4.25 -2.67
C GLN A 87 -15.08 -5.38 -2.83
N GLN A 88 -15.19 -5.96 -4.03
CA GLN A 88 -16.07 -7.11 -4.29
C GLN A 88 -15.64 -8.33 -3.49
N GLU A 89 -14.33 -8.62 -3.43
CA GLU A 89 -13.77 -9.71 -2.63
C GLU A 89 -14.13 -9.53 -1.15
N LYS A 90 -13.90 -8.33 -0.60
CA LYS A 90 -14.28 -8.00 0.78
C LYS A 90 -15.76 -8.26 1.04
N GLN A 91 -16.63 -7.73 0.20
CA GLN A 91 -18.09 -7.90 0.37
C GLN A 91 -18.53 -9.37 0.28
N CYS A 92 -17.91 -10.16 -0.61
CA CYS A 92 -18.24 -11.58 -0.72
C CYS A 92 -17.88 -12.33 0.56
N VAL A 93 -16.66 -12.09 1.07
CA VAL A 93 -16.18 -12.72 2.31
C VAL A 93 -17.03 -12.29 3.50
N ASP A 94 -17.31 -10.99 3.65
CA ASP A 94 -18.11 -10.46 4.76
C ASP A 94 -19.55 -11.04 4.77
N ARG A 95 -20.12 -11.35 3.60
CA ARG A 95 -21.47 -11.93 3.47
C ARG A 95 -21.50 -13.45 3.53
N ALA A 96 -20.35 -14.13 3.58
CA ALA A 96 -20.30 -15.58 3.53
C ALA A 96 -20.74 -16.20 4.86
N THR A 97 -21.96 -16.73 4.93
CA THR A 97 -22.53 -17.35 6.13
C THR A 97 -22.21 -18.83 6.31
N SER A 98 -21.46 -19.43 5.37
CA SER A 98 -21.12 -20.86 5.41
C SER A 98 -19.76 -21.16 4.79
N LYS A 99 -19.18 -22.30 5.16
CA LYS A 99 -17.95 -22.85 4.55
C LYS A 99 -18.07 -22.95 3.02
N LEU A 100 -19.24 -23.33 2.50
CA LEU A 100 -19.47 -23.44 1.07
C LEU A 100 -19.52 -22.05 0.40
N ALA A 101 -20.22 -21.09 0.99
CA ALA A 101 -20.25 -19.71 0.48
C ALA A 101 -18.86 -19.08 0.45
N PHE A 102 -18.08 -19.27 1.52
CA PHE A 102 -16.70 -18.79 1.59
C PHE A 102 -15.81 -19.42 0.50
N LYS A 103 -15.90 -20.74 0.28
CA LYS A 103 -15.19 -21.41 -0.83
C LYS A 103 -15.55 -20.84 -2.20
N ARG A 104 -16.83 -20.50 -2.44
CA ARG A 104 -17.28 -19.86 -3.69
C ARG A 104 -16.64 -18.48 -3.84
N CYS A 105 -16.62 -17.66 -2.79
CA CYS A 105 -15.94 -16.36 -2.81
C CYS A 105 -14.47 -16.49 -3.20
N LEU A 106 -13.72 -17.42 -2.58
CA LEU A 106 -12.32 -17.64 -2.92
C LEU A 106 -12.09 -18.12 -4.37
N LYS A 107 -13.05 -18.86 -4.94
CA LYS A 107 -13.01 -19.26 -6.36
C LYS A 107 -13.23 -18.04 -7.26
N GLN A 108 -14.27 -17.25 -6.99
CA GLN A 108 -14.60 -16.03 -7.72
C GLN A 108 -13.42 -15.05 -7.71
N THR A 109 -12.85 -14.77 -6.53
CA THR A 109 -11.67 -13.91 -6.37
C THR A 109 -10.49 -14.39 -7.22
N ARG A 110 -10.20 -15.69 -7.23
CA ARG A 110 -9.13 -16.25 -8.07
C ARG A 110 -9.40 -16.01 -9.55
N GLN A 111 -10.62 -16.26 -10.02
CA GLN A 111 -11.00 -16.02 -11.42
C GLN A 111 -10.86 -14.55 -11.79
N SER A 112 -11.37 -13.63 -10.97
CA SER A 112 -11.26 -12.19 -11.24
C SER A 112 -9.81 -11.70 -11.25
N ARG A 113 -8.95 -12.23 -10.35
CA ARG A 113 -7.51 -11.92 -10.34
C ARG A 113 -6.78 -12.49 -11.56
N SER A 114 -7.18 -13.67 -12.04
CA SER A 114 -6.66 -14.23 -13.31
C SER A 114 -7.05 -13.35 -14.49
N ALA A 115 -8.32 -12.95 -14.60
CA ALA A 115 -8.80 -12.08 -15.66
C ALA A 115 -8.06 -10.72 -15.69
N LEU A 116 -7.86 -10.07 -14.54
CA LEU A 116 -7.08 -8.83 -14.46
C LEU A 116 -5.63 -9.02 -14.95
N ARG A 117 -5.04 -10.18 -14.66
CA ARG A 117 -3.69 -10.51 -15.12
C ARG A 117 -3.63 -10.73 -16.63
N GLU A 118 -4.63 -11.41 -17.19
CA GLU A 118 -4.76 -11.59 -18.64
C GLU A 118 -4.88 -10.25 -19.35
N GLN A 119 -5.68 -9.32 -18.81
CA GLN A 119 -5.75 -7.95 -19.34
C GLN A 119 -4.40 -7.24 -19.29
N TYR A 120 -3.64 -7.39 -18.20
CA TYR A 120 -2.28 -6.85 -18.13
C TYR A 120 -1.36 -7.47 -19.19
N TYR A 121 -1.45 -8.77 -19.45
CA TYR A 121 -0.64 -9.45 -20.46
C TYR A 121 -1.00 -8.99 -21.87
N ALA A 122 -2.29 -8.85 -22.17
CA ALA A 122 -2.77 -8.28 -23.43
C ALA A 122 -2.25 -6.85 -23.65
N TYR A 123 -2.13 -6.06 -22.58
CA TYR A 123 -1.57 -4.71 -22.65
C TYR A 123 -0.04 -4.70 -22.81
N ILE A 124 0.70 -5.47 -22.00
CA ILE A 124 2.17 -5.34 -21.94
C ILE A 124 2.90 -6.15 -23.02
N ASN A 125 2.31 -7.24 -23.52
CA ASN A 125 2.99 -8.12 -24.48
C ASN A 125 3.26 -7.46 -25.84
N PRO A 126 2.35 -6.65 -26.42
CA PRO A 126 2.67 -5.89 -27.63
C PRO A 126 3.88 -4.95 -27.42
N ILE A 127 3.90 -4.23 -26.30
CA ILE A 127 5.02 -3.34 -25.93
C ILE A 127 6.32 -4.13 -25.77
N ARG A 128 6.26 -5.34 -25.19
CA ARG A 128 7.43 -6.21 -25.09
C ARG A 128 7.94 -6.64 -26.47
N GLN A 129 7.04 -6.99 -27.38
CA GLN A 129 7.40 -7.38 -28.75
C GLN A 129 8.08 -6.23 -29.50
N GLU A 130 7.55 -5.01 -29.40
CA GLU A 130 8.16 -3.79 -29.98
C GLU A 130 9.58 -3.54 -29.44
N LEU A 131 9.84 -3.91 -28.19
CA LEU A 131 11.15 -3.81 -27.54
C LEU A 131 12.08 -5.00 -27.81
N GLY A 132 11.69 -5.95 -28.67
CA GLY A 132 12.45 -7.16 -28.97
C GLY A 132 12.47 -8.18 -27.82
N LEU A 133 11.51 -8.10 -26.89
CA LEU A 133 11.42 -8.97 -25.72
C LEU A 133 10.37 -10.06 -25.93
N ALA A 134 10.67 -11.28 -25.48
CA ALA A 134 9.71 -12.38 -25.48
C ALA A 134 8.44 -11.99 -24.69
N PRO A 135 7.23 -12.41 -25.15
CA PRO A 135 6.00 -12.14 -24.42
C PRO A 135 6.03 -12.77 -23.02
N LEU A 136 5.24 -12.21 -22.11
CA LEU A 136 4.94 -12.89 -20.85
C LEU A 136 3.97 -14.02 -21.14
N GLU A 137 4.32 -15.21 -20.68
CA GLU A 137 3.47 -16.40 -20.76
C GLU A 137 2.77 -16.67 -19.44
N TRP A 138 1.57 -17.21 -19.57
CA TRP A 138 0.78 -17.62 -18.42
C TRP A 138 1.32 -18.96 -17.92
N VAL A 139 2.08 -18.93 -16.82
CA VAL A 139 2.45 -20.15 -16.11
C VAL A 139 1.32 -20.47 -15.14
N GLU A 140 0.38 -21.31 -15.57
CA GLU A 140 -0.56 -21.91 -14.65
C GLU A 140 0.26 -22.77 -13.68
N ARG A 141 0.48 -22.29 -12.46
CA ARG A 141 1.00 -23.16 -11.42
C ARG A 141 -0.07 -24.22 -11.20
N ARG A 142 0.11 -25.40 -11.80
CA ARG A 142 -0.63 -26.59 -11.38
C ARG A 142 -0.44 -26.70 -9.87
N SER A 143 -1.51 -26.49 -9.11
CA SER A 143 -1.55 -27.04 -7.76
C SER A 143 -1.33 -28.53 -7.94
N PRO A 144 -0.34 -29.17 -7.28
CA PRO A 144 -0.35 -30.62 -7.20
C PRO A 144 -1.75 -31.00 -6.70
N ARG A 145 -2.45 -31.84 -7.46
CA ARG A 145 -3.71 -32.42 -7.01
C ARG A 145 -3.37 -33.12 -5.69
N ARG A 146 -3.97 -32.67 -4.61
CA ARG A 146 -3.86 -33.30 -3.30
C ARG A 146 -5.25 -33.72 -2.88
#